data_AF-A0A919LCC2-F1
#
_entry.id   AF-A0A919LCC2-F1
#
_cell.length_a   1.000
_cell.length_b   1.000
_cell.length_c   1.000
_cell.angle_alpha   90.00
_cell.angle_beta   90.00
_cell.angle_gamma   90.00
#
_symmetry.space_group_name_H-M   'P 1'
#
loop_
_entity.id
_entity.type
_entity.pdbx_description
1 polymer ?
#
loop_
_entity_poly.entity_id
_entity_poly.type
_entity_poly.pdbx_seq_one_letter_code
_entity_poly.pdbx_strand_id
1 'polypeptide(L)'
;MDARIVGMPLCDYFSAPDDQAAVGVLRTPGGPGQAELDVVFLKDIDPVVAIAQLEAVMTGCSHEEATGSPRSGQLLSEPEDGPPFVVTLTDTLIDALASASPDDLVRCAEPWSMTDELRQIGIGVEATAEVLAGLAGLARRARASDRRLYCWWAL
;
A
#
# COMPACT_ATOMS: atom_id res chain seq x y z
N MET A 1 32.02 13.49 7.02
CA MET A 1 31.56 12.40 6.13
C MET A 1 30.38 11.79 6.85
N ASP A 2 29.30 12.56 6.87
CA ASP A 2 28.14 12.31 7.71
C ASP A 2 27.17 11.49 6.89
N ALA A 3 27.13 10.19 7.20
CA ALA A 3 26.05 9.34 6.75
C ALA A 3 24.75 9.96 7.26
N ARG A 4 24.06 10.70 6.39
CA ARG A 4 22.66 11.03 6.58
C ARG A 4 21.99 9.69 6.86
N ILE A 5 21.51 9.50 8.08
CA ILE A 5 20.46 8.53 8.32
C ILE A 5 19.28 9.11 7.55
N VAL A 6 19.21 8.81 6.26
CA VAL A 6 17.98 8.98 5.48
C VAL A 6 17.01 8.06 6.20
N GLY A 7 16.05 8.64 6.91
CA GLY A 7 14.97 7.88 7.51
C GLY A 7 14.31 7.06 6.41
N MET A 8 14.07 5.78 6.67
CA MET A 8 13.33 4.93 5.74
C MET A 8 11.95 5.57 5.50
N PRO A 9 11.51 5.73 4.24
CA PRO A 9 10.19 6.28 3.95
C PRO A 9 9.08 5.51 4.68
N LEU A 10 8.15 6.27 5.25
CA LEU A 10 6.92 5.72 5.82
C LEU A 10 5.92 5.55 4.68
N CYS A 11 5.40 4.34 4.54
CA CYS A 11 4.37 3.99 3.57
C CYS A 11 3.19 3.41 4.35
N ASP A 12 2.41 4.28 4.98
CA ASP A 12 1.29 3.86 5.81
C ASP A 12 0.04 3.69 4.95
N TYR A 13 -0.52 2.48 4.96
CA TYR A 13 -1.70 2.15 4.15
C TYR A 13 -2.94 2.35 5.00
N PHE A 14 -3.92 3.09 4.48
CA PHE A 14 -5.11 3.45 5.25
C PHE A 14 -6.38 3.43 4.41
N SER A 15 -7.52 3.38 5.09
CA SER A 15 -8.83 3.48 4.42
C SER A 15 -9.49 4.85 4.61
N ALA A 16 -10.11 5.34 3.54
CA ALA A 16 -10.89 6.59 3.54
C ALA A 16 -12.15 6.44 2.65
N PRO A 17 -13.22 7.22 2.91
CA PRO A 17 -14.47 7.13 2.15
C PRO A 17 -14.32 7.60 0.70
N ASP A 18 -13.44 8.57 0.44
CA ASP A 18 -13.19 9.12 -0.90
C ASP A 18 -11.81 9.79 -0.99
N ASP A 19 -11.45 10.21 -2.21
CA ASP A 19 -10.17 10.84 -2.52
C ASP A 19 -9.98 12.17 -1.78
N GLN A 20 -11.06 12.92 -1.54
CA GLN A 20 -11.00 14.18 -0.83
C GLN A 20 -10.66 13.97 0.65
N ALA A 21 -11.29 12.97 1.28
CA ALA A 21 -11.00 12.60 2.66
C ALA A 21 -9.56 12.06 2.80
N ALA A 22 -9.09 11.29 1.82
CA ALA A 22 -7.72 10.79 1.79
C ALA A 22 -6.69 11.94 1.70
N VAL A 23 -6.87 12.89 0.78
CA VAL A 23 -6.01 14.08 0.68
C VAL A 23 -6.07 14.95 1.94
N GLY A 24 -7.23 15.00 2.62
CA GLY A 24 -7.39 15.70 3.89
C GLY A 24 -6.40 15.27 4.99
N VAL A 25 -5.90 14.03 4.94
CA VAL A 25 -4.90 13.49 5.88
C VAL A 25 -3.62 14.32 5.89
N LEU A 26 -3.25 14.95 4.78
CA LEU A 26 -2.05 15.79 4.67
C LEU A 26 -2.07 16.99 5.62
N ARG A 27 -3.26 17.42 6.06
CA ARG A 27 -3.42 18.50 7.03
C ARG A 27 -3.26 18.03 8.48
N THR A 28 -3.11 16.73 8.71
CA THR A 28 -2.99 16.13 10.04
C THR A 28 -1.52 15.82 10.32
N PRO A 29 -0.87 16.55 11.25
CA PRO A 29 0.50 16.24 11.66
C PRO A 29 0.58 14.80 12.18
N GLY A 30 1.53 14.02 11.67
CA GLY A 30 1.68 12.60 12.04
C GLY A 30 0.80 11.64 11.23
N GLY A 31 0.12 12.11 10.18
CA GLY A 31 -0.48 11.26 9.15
C GLY A 31 -1.77 10.55 9.58
N PRO A 32 -2.14 9.45 8.89
CA PRO A 32 -3.47 8.84 9.02
C PRO A 32 -3.74 8.23 10.41
N GLY A 33 -2.68 7.84 11.13
CA GLY A 33 -2.81 7.33 12.51
C GLY A 33 -3.25 8.40 13.51
N GLN A 34 -2.93 9.68 13.28
CA GLN A 34 -3.41 10.80 14.10
C GLN A 34 -4.78 11.29 13.65
N ALA A 35 -5.21 10.93 12.44
CA ALA A 35 -6.54 11.25 11.90
C ALA A 35 -7.62 10.21 12.30
N GLU A 36 -7.30 9.29 13.22
CA GLU A 36 -8.19 8.21 13.68
C GLU A 36 -8.72 7.33 12.53
N LEU A 37 -7.94 7.22 11.45
CA LEU A 37 -8.25 6.33 10.34
C LEU A 37 -7.81 4.90 10.65
N ASP A 38 -8.36 3.96 9.91
CA ASP A 38 -7.91 2.56 9.96
C ASP A 38 -6.65 2.43 9.12
N VAL A 39 -5.53 2.07 9.76
CA VAL A 39 -4.18 2.12 9.19
C VAL A 39 -3.43 0.81 9.42
N VAL A 40 -2.64 0.41 8.43
CA VAL A 40 -1.56 -0.56 8.53
C VAL A 40 -0.26 0.19 8.35
N PHE A 41 0.54 0.25 9.41
CA PHE A 41 1.82 0.94 9.40
C PHE A 41 2.88 0.08 8.72
N LEU A 42 3.38 0.51 7.57
CA LEU A 42 4.45 -0.15 6.84
C LEU A 42 5.58 0.83 6.53
N LYS A 43 6.75 0.27 6.22
CA LYS A 43 7.95 1.03 5.83
C LYS A 43 8.47 0.44 4.53
N ASP A 44 8.95 1.30 3.64
CA ASP A 44 9.59 0.94 2.37
C ASP A 44 8.77 0.10 1.38
N ILE A 45 7.53 -0.29 1.69
CA ILE A 45 6.64 -0.94 0.73
C ILE A 45 6.11 0.14 -0.21
N ASP A 46 6.76 0.27 -1.37
CA ASP A 46 6.47 1.30 -2.36
C ASP A 46 5.01 1.19 -2.89
N PRO A 47 4.22 2.27 -2.83
CA PRO A 47 2.80 2.22 -3.20
C PRO A 47 2.55 2.19 -4.72
N VAL A 48 3.58 2.37 -5.54
CA VAL A 48 3.46 2.43 -7.01
C VAL A 48 3.92 1.11 -7.63
N VAL A 49 5.13 0.67 -7.32
CA VAL A 49 5.78 -0.49 -7.93
C VAL A 49 5.53 -1.76 -7.13
N ALA A 50 5.85 -1.77 -5.84
CA ALA A 50 5.71 -2.98 -5.02
C ALA A 50 4.24 -3.42 -4.89
N ILE A 51 3.33 -2.45 -4.79
CA ILE A 51 1.88 -2.71 -4.75
C ILE A 51 1.31 -3.17 -6.10
N ALA A 52 1.77 -2.62 -7.23
CA ALA A 52 1.34 -3.11 -8.54
C ALA A 52 1.83 -4.55 -8.81
N GLN A 53 3.03 -4.89 -8.32
CA GLN A 53 3.51 -6.27 -8.36
C GLN A 53 2.68 -7.21 -7.48
N LEU A 54 2.25 -6.74 -6.32
CA LEU A 54 1.33 -7.50 -5.48
C LEU A 54 0.02 -7.78 -6.22
N GLU A 55 -0.57 -6.78 -6.88
CA GLU A 55 -1.78 -6.97 -7.67
C GLU A 55 -1.59 -8.01 -8.77
N ALA A 56 -0.48 -7.94 -9.52
CA ALA A 56 -0.14 -8.94 -10.54
C ALA A 56 -0.06 -10.36 -9.94
N VAL A 57 0.59 -10.51 -8.79
CA VAL A 57 0.70 -11.79 -8.08
C VAL A 57 -0.67 -12.32 -7.63
N MET A 58 -1.51 -11.47 -7.04
CA MET A 58 -2.79 -11.90 -6.46
C MET A 58 -3.87 -12.18 -7.50
N THR A 59 -3.83 -11.47 -8.63
CA THR A 59 -4.84 -11.60 -9.69
C THR A 59 -4.38 -12.51 -10.83
N GLY A 60 -3.08 -12.81 -10.91
CA GLY A 60 -2.47 -13.56 -12.00
C GLY A 60 -2.37 -12.76 -13.31
N CYS A 61 -2.64 -11.46 -13.31
CA CYS A 61 -2.39 -10.59 -14.45
C CYS A 61 -0.90 -10.26 -14.60
N SER A 62 -0.54 -9.63 -15.71
CA SER A 62 0.82 -9.11 -15.90
C SER A 62 1.05 -7.83 -15.08
N HIS A 63 2.32 -7.54 -14.77
CA HIS A 63 2.70 -6.28 -14.13
C HIS A 63 2.31 -5.05 -14.96
N GLU A 64 2.34 -5.15 -16.29
CA GLU A 64 1.91 -4.10 -17.21
C GLU A 64 0.40 -3.82 -17.11
N GLU A 65 -0.42 -4.86 -16.94
CA GLU A 65 -1.86 -4.72 -16.71
C GLU A 65 -2.16 -4.11 -15.33
N ALA A 66 -1.45 -4.55 -14.30
CA ALA A 66 -1.60 -3.99 -12.95
C ALA A 66 -1.18 -2.51 -12.88
N THR A 67 -0.06 -2.14 -13.50
CA THR A 67 0.40 -0.73 -13.55
C THR A 67 -0.44 0.16 -14.46
N GLY A 68 -0.99 -0.41 -15.54
CA GLY A 68 -1.89 0.31 -16.46
C GLY A 68 -3.31 0.49 -15.92
N SER A 69 -3.65 -0.16 -14.81
CA SER A 69 -5.00 -0.07 -14.24
C SER A 69 -5.30 1.35 -13.73
N PRO A 70 -6.53 1.84 -13.93
CA PRO A 70 -6.94 3.13 -13.37
C PRO A 70 -6.68 3.15 -11.86
N ARG A 71 -6.09 4.24 -11.36
CA ARG A 71 -5.72 4.44 -9.96
C ARG A 71 -4.57 3.58 -9.44
N SER A 72 -3.87 2.83 -10.30
CA SER A 72 -2.64 2.15 -9.90
C SER A 72 -1.56 3.20 -9.62
N GLY A 73 -1.14 3.32 -8.36
CA GLY A 73 -0.10 4.26 -7.95
C GLY A 73 -0.40 5.74 -8.26
N GLN A 74 -1.68 6.12 -8.43
CA GLN A 74 -2.02 7.49 -8.81
C GLN A 74 -1.82 8.43 -7.62
N LEU A 75 -0.99 9.45 -7.82
CA LEU A 75 -0.78 10.54 -6.87
C LEU A 75 -2.01 11.46 -6.84
N LEU A 76 -2.58 11.69 -5.66
CA LEU A 76 -3.71 12.61 -5.44
C LEU A 76 -3.28 13.99 -4.94
N SER A 77 -2.12 14.09 -4.30
CA SER A 77 -1.51 15.34 -3.87
C SER A 77 -0.79 16.04 -5.02
N GLU A 78 -0.70 17.37 -4.98
CA GLU A 78 0.08 18.11 -5.97
C GLU A 78 1.58 17.83 -5.72
N PRO A 79 2.37 17.42 -6.73
CA PRO A 79 3.79 17.11 -6.55
C PRO A 79 4.61 18.29 -5.99
N GLU A 80 4.15 19.51 -6.25
CA GLU A 80 4.78 20.77 -5.83
C GLU A 80 4.66 21.05 -4.33
N ASP A 81 3.70 20.43 -3.63
CA ASP A 81 3.55 20.56 -2.17
C ASP A 81 4.64 19.79 -1.40
N GLY A 82 5.35 18.88 -2.06
CA GLY A 82 6.33 18.00 -1.44
C GLY A 82 5.69 16.92 -0.54
N PRO A 83 6.50 16.03 0.04
CA PRO A 83 6.00 14.98 0.93
C PRO A 83 5.42 15.57 2.23
N PRO A 84 4.46 14.90 2.88
CA PRO A 84 3.95 13.59 2.51
C PRO A 84 2.97 13.61 1.32
N PHE A 85 2.88 12.49 0.63
CA PHE A 85 2.01 12.28 -0.52
C PHE A 85 0.85 11.34 -0.20
N VAL A 86 -0.25 11.45 -0.95
CA VAL A 86 -1.33 10.46 -0.92
C VAL A 86 -1.41 9.77 -2.27
N VAL A 87 -1.29 8.44 -2.26
CA VAL A 87 -1.30 7.58 -3.45
C VAL A 87 -2.48 6.61 -3.37
N THR A 88 -3.18 6.40 -4.47
CA THR A 88 -4.32 5.47 -4.53
C THR A 88 -3.88 4.02 -4.74
N LEU A 89 -4.71 3.09 -4.26
CA LEU A 89 -4.68 1.68 -4.66
C LEU A 89 -5.87 1.38 -5.60
N THR A 90 -5.74 0.33 -6.41
CA THR A 90 -6.81 -0.10 -7.34
C THR A 90 -7.94 -0.82 -6.59
N ASP A 91 -9.17 -0.67 -7.07
CA ASP A 91 -10.32 -1.41 -6.53
C ASP A 91 -10.15 -2.93 -6.75
N THR A 92 -9.47 -3.34 -7.85
CA THR A 92 -9.13 -4.74 -8.15
C THR A 92 -8.25 -5.37 -7.06
N LEU A 93 -7.18 -4.69 -6.65
CA LEU A 93 -6.31 -5.19 -5.58
C LEU A 93 -7.04 -5.26 -4.24
N ILE A 94 -7.84 -4.23 -3.92
CA ILE A 94 -8.63 -4.20 -2.69
C ILE A 94 -9.58 -5.41 -2.64
N ASP A 95 -10.22 -5.74 -3.76
CA ASP A 95 -11.12 -6.88 -3.87
C ASP A 95 -10.39 -8.22 -3.74
N ALA A 96 -9.21 -8.36 -4.36
CA ALA A 96 -8.37 -9.55 -4.23
C ALA A 96 -7.91 -9.76 -2.78
N LEU A 97 -7.41 -8.71 -2.12
CA LEU A 97 -7.01 -8.73 -0.71
C LEU A 97 -8.16 -9.06 0.23
N ALA A 98 -9.34 -8.46 0.00
CA ALA A 98 -10.50 -8.69 0.84
C ALA A 98 -11.03 -10.13 0.74
N SER A 99 -10.94 -10.72 -0.46
CA SER A 99 -11.47 -12.06 -0.77
C SER A 99 -10.50 -13.21 -0.48
N ALA A 100 -9.20 -12.93 -0.41
CA ALA A 100 -8.16 -13.93 -0.18
C ALA A 100 -8.34 -14.65 1.17
N SER A 101 -8.22 -15.98 1.14
CA SER A 101 -8.13 -16.79 2.36
C SER A 101 -6.72 -16.68 2.98
N PRO A 102 -6.52 -17.06 4.26
CA PRO A 102 -5.19 -17.11 4.85
C PRO A 102 -4.18 -17.93 4.03
N ASP A 103 -4.62 -19.04 3.44
CA ASP A 103 -3.77 -19.91 2.60
C ASP A 103 -3.39 -19.22 1.29
N ASP A 104 -4.28 -18.42 0.69
CA ASP A 104 -3.99 -17.63 -0.51
C ASP A 104 -2.91 -16.57 -0.22
N LEU A 105 -3.01 -15.89 0.93
CA LEU A 105 -2.02 -14.90 1.35
C LEU A 105 -0.62 -15.52 1.50
N VAL A 106 -0.53 -16.71 2.12
CA VAL A 106 0.75 -17.44 2.23
C VAL A 106 1.28 -17.83 0.85
N ARG A 107 0.41 -18.30 -0.05
CA ARG A 107 0.80 -18.66 -1.43
C ARG A 107 1.28 -17.45 -2.23
N CYS A 108 0.70 -16.28 -2.03
CA CYS A 108 1.11 -15.03 -2.68
C CYS A 108 2.37 -14.42 -2.07
N ALA A 109 2.67 -14.70 -0.80
CA ALA A 109 3.82 -14.13 -0.11
C ALA A 109 5.16 -14.54 -0.75
N GLU A 110 5.29 -15.80 -1.17
CA GLU A 110 6.52 -16.30 -1.82
C GLU A 110 6.83 -15.55 -3.13
N PRO A 111 5.96 -15.55 -4.17
CA PRO A 111 6.23 -14.85 -5.42
C PRO A 111 6.39 -13.34 -5.24
N TRP A 112 5.63 -12.71 -4.33
CA TRP A 112 5.80 -11.28 -4.07
C TRP A 112 7.12 -10.95 -3.37
N SER A 113 7.57 -11.76 -2.39
CA SER A 113 8.88 -11.60 -1.75
C SER A 113 10.05 -11.74 -2.73
N MET A 114 9.82 -12.43 -3.84
CA MET A 114 10.80 -12.66 -4.89
C MET A 114 10.80 -11.58 -5.98
N THR A 115 10.03 -10.50 -5.86
CA THR A 115 10.16 -9.35 -6.77
C THR A 115 11.40 -8.53 -6.44
N ASP A 116 11.90 -7.75 -7.39
CA ASP A 116 13.15 -7.00 -7.20
C ASP A 116 12.99 -5.96 -6.06
N GLU A 117 11.86 -5.29 -6.00
CA GLU A 117 11.51 -4.28 -4.99
C GLU A 117 11.52 -4.89 -3.57
N LEU A 118 10.88 -6.04 -3.40
CA LEU A 118 10.82 -6.71 -2.09
C LEU A 118 12.18 -7.31 -1.71
N ARG A 119 12.93 -7.83 -2.69
CA ARG A 119 14.31 -8.28 -2.47
C ARG A 119 15.24 -7.13 -2.09
N GLN A 120 15.03 -5.92 -2.58
CA GLN A 120 15.78 -4.73 -2.19
C GLN A 120 15.51 -4.30 -0.74
N ILE A 121 14.27 -4.45 -0.26
CA ILE A 121 13.91 -4.21 1.15
C ILE A 121 14.49 -5.33 2.04
N GLY A 122 14.63 -6.55 1.50
CA GLY A 122 15.23 -7.68 2.19
C GLY A 122 14.29 -8.37 3.18
N ILE A 123 12.97 -8.26 2.98
CA ILE A 123 11.99 -8.99 3.79
C ILE A 123 11.84 -10.44 3.31
N GLY A 124 11.80 -11.37 4.26
CA GLY A 124 11.59 -12.79 3.96
C GLY A 124 10.11 -13.14 3.78
N VAL A 125 9.84 -14.31 3.20
CA VAL A 125 8.48 -14.82 2.90
C VAL A 125 7.53 -14.73 4.09
N GLU A 126 7.99 -15.07 5.30
CA GLU A 126 7.17 -15.03 6.52
C GLU A 126 6.73 -13.60 6.86
N ALA A 127 7.66 -12.64 6.84
CA ALA A 127 7.36 -11.23 7.05
C ALA A 127 6.44 -10.68 5.94
N THR A 128 6.66 -11.10 4.70
CA THR A 128 5.78 -10.77 3.57
C THR A 128 4.35 -11.27 3.80
N ALA A 129 4.17 -12.49 4.33
CA ALA A 129 2.85 -13.03 4.64
C ALA A 129 2.15 -12.22 5.76
N GLU A 130 2.89 -11.73 6.76
CA GLU A 130 2.35 -10.84 7.80
C GLU A 130 1.89 -9.50 7.23
N VAL A 131 2.67 -8.91 6.31
CA VAL A 131 2.27 -7.70 5.57
C VAL A 131 0.97 -7.94 4.80
N LEU A 132 0.87 -9.05 4.08
CA LEU A 132 -0.34 -9.43 3.34
C LEU A 132 -1.54 -9.64 4.26
N ALA A 133 -1.35 -10.26 5.42
CA ALA A 133 -2.40 -10.41 6.41
C ALA A 133 -2.90 -9.05 6.93
N GLY A 134 -2.00 -8.10 7.17
CA GLY A 134 -2.34 -6.73 7.55
C GLY A 134 -3.16 -6.01 6.47
N LEU A 135 -2.66 -6.00 5.23
CA LEU A 135 -3.33 -5.38 4.09
C LEU A 135 -4.68 -6.03 3.78
N ALA A 136 -4.78 -7.35 3.84
CA ALA A 136 -6.05 -8.07 3.69
C ALA A 136 -7.04 -7.73 4.81
N GLY A 137 -6.56 -7.63 6.05
CA GLY A 137 -7.38 -7.17 7.17
C GLY A 137 -7.95 -5.77 6.96
N LEU A 138 -7.12 -4.84 6.50
CA LEU A 138 -7.52 -3.48 6.16
C LEU A 138 -8.53 -3.46 4.99
N ALA A 139 -8.26 -4.18 3.90
CA ALA A 139 -9.14 -4.27 2.74
C ALA A 139 -10.53 -4.81 3.09
N ARG A 140 -10.61 -5.85 3.95
CA ARG A 140 -11.89 -6.39 4.42
C ARG A 140 -12.71 -5.36 5.19
N ARG A 141 -12.06 -4.61 6.11
CA ARG A 141 -12.74 -3.57 6.90
C ARG A 141 -13.16 -2.38 6.05
N ALA A 142 -12.33 -1.99 5.09
CA ALA A 142 -12.64 -0.94 4.13
C ALA A 142 -13.85 -1.31 3.27
N ARG A 143 -13.86 -2.52 2.68
CA ARG A 143 -14.98 -3.02 1.87
C ARG A 143 -16.28 -3.13 2.66
N ALA A 144 -16.21 -3.60 3.91
CA ALA A 144 -17.39 -3.66 4.80
C ALA A 144 -17.97 -2.26 5.13
N SER A 145 -17.17 -1.20 4.96
CA SER A 145 -17.53 0.18 5.25
C SER A 145 -17.69 1.05 3.99
N ASP A 146 -17.69 0.45 2.79
CA ASP A 146 -17.72 1.13 1.50
C ASP A 146 -16.60 2.19 1.35
N ARG A 147 -15.38 1.82 1.76
CA ARG A 147 -14.18 2.66 1.72
C ARG A 147 -13.14 2.12 0.74
N ARG A 148 -12.27 3.02 0.30
CA ARG A 148 -11.11 2.72 -0.54
C ARG A 148 -9.82 2.75 0.25
N LEU A 149 -8.76 2.18 -0.33
CA LEU A 149 -7.42 2.19 0.24
C LEU A 149 -6.50 3.20 -0.44
N TYR A 150 -5.61 3.77 0.37
CA TYR A 150 -4.64 4.77 0.01
C TYR A 150 -3.33 4.50 0.75
N CYS A 151 -2.23 5.03 0.24
CA CYS A 151 -0.95 5.09 0.94
C CYS A 151 -0.63 6.53 1.27
N TRP A 152 -0.30 6.79 2.54
CA TRP A 152 0.34 8.01 2.98
C TRP A 152 1.84 7.78 2.94
N TRP A 153 2.51 8.47 2.03
CA TRP A 153 3.94 8.28 1.76
C TRP A 153 4.74 9.49 2.23
N ALA A 154 5.53 9.32 3.29
CA ALA A 154 6.39 10.35 3.84
C ALA A 154 7.88 9.99 3.68
N LEU A 155 8.70 10.99 3.31
CA LEU A 155 10.14 10.88 3.06
C LEU A 155 10.98 11.43 4.22
#